data_AF-A0A955AB55-F1
#
_entry.id   AF-A0A955AB55-F1
#
_cell.length_a   1.000
_cell.length_b   1.000
_cell.length_c   1.000
_cell.angle_alpha   90.00
_cell.angle_beta   90.00
_cell.angle_gamma   90.00
#
_symmetry.space_group_name_H-M   'P 1'
#
loop_
_entity.id
_entity.type
_entity.pdbx_description
1 polymer ?
#
loop_
_entity_poly.entity_id
_entity_poly.type
_entity_poly.pdbx_seq_one_letter_code
_entity_poly.pdbx_strand_id
1 'polypeptide(L)'
;MRNGQLTVIVSAGQSRNPDKRELEQAIAERAGALDGVQVLCIPHLYDLAKDGETYLTLRQLDGDLVLITWLFTRAAHWILDRNGVRGQFGAVELVQDMDDDDEDSQLEPHDERVTLAQPRPERTIYTLDFRADTRPQAFIDEIQRIAILSKATAAARNPATPLTLEMLGHFEQPTNDTFVGSSNLTGTGSSDADKSVPAAPAVSTLFGASSVATIEEHPARRWYPVIDFSRCTNCMECIDFCLFGVYGIDTLETIVVEQADNCRKGCPACSRVCPQNAIIFPQHKTPAIAGAPV
;
A
#
# COMPACT_ATOMS: atom_id res chain seq x y z
N MET A 1 4.68 -12.50 16.72
CA MET A 1 4.61 -11.91 15.36
C MET A 1 5.25 -12.91 14.41
N ARG A 2 4.49 -13.49 13.47
CA ARG A 2 5.02 -14.51 12.56
C ARG A 2 5.95 -13.82 11.55
N ASN A 3 7.26 -13.98 11.74
CA ASN A 3 8.31 -13.49 10.85
C ASN A 3 8.10 -14.03 9.42
N GLY A 4 7.99 -13.15 8.44
CA GLY A 4 8.18 -13.48 7.02
C GLY A 4 6.97 -14.00 6.23
N GLN A 5 5.74 -13.69 6.65
CA GLN A 5 4.56 -13.95 5.81
C GLN A 5 4.33 -12.81 4.83
N LEU A 6 4.20 -13.13 3.54
CA LEU A 6 3.88 -12.17 2.49
C LEU A 6 2.37 -11.96 2.45
N THR A 7 1.91 -10.71 2.49
CA THR A 7 0.48 -10.42 2.33
C THR A 7 0.17 -10.02 0.90
N VAL A 8 -0.67 -10.82 0.25
CA VAL A 8 -1.24 -10.57 -1.08
C VAL A 8 -2.62 -9.94 -0.89
N ILE A 9 -2.85 -8.82 -1.54
CA ILE A 9 -4.09 -8.05 -1.49
C ILE A 9 -4.72 -8.15 -2.86
N VAL A 10 -5.93 -8.68 -2.93
CA VAL A 10 -6.70 -8.79 -4.17
C VAL A 10 -7.78 -7.73 -4.16
N SER A 11 -7.61 -6.69 -4.98
CA SER A 11 -8.59 -5.61 -5.15
C SER A 11 -9.60 -6.00 -6.21
N ALA A 12 -10.85 -6.21 -5.81
CA ALA A 12 -11.95 -6.53 -6.71
C ALA A 12 -12.19 -5.43 -7.76
N GLY A 13 -12.59 -5.81 -8.97
CA GLY A 13 -13.03 -4.89 -10.01
C GLY A 13 -14.40 -4.28 -9.74
N GLN A 14 -14.67 -3.12 -10.33
CA GLN A 14 -16.02 -2.51 -10.30
C GLN A 14 -17.03 -3.16 -11.27
N SER A 15 -16.55 -4.03 -12.16
CA SER A 15 -17.35 -4.65 -13.21
C SER A 15 -18.03 -5.91 -12.68
N ARG A 16 -19.24 -6.18 -13.17
CA ARG A 16 -19.97 -7.43 -12.90
C ARG A 16 -19.64 -8.54 -13.90
N ASN A 17 -18.59 -8.38 -14.70
CA ASN A 17 -18.17 -9.37 -15.68
C ASN A 17 -17.75 -10.68 -14.96
N PRO A 18 -18.38 -11.83 -15.27
CA PRO A 18 -18.07 -13.11 -14.64
C PRO A 18 -16.60 -13.52 -14.81
N ASP A 19 -16.04 -13.39 -16.02
CA ASP A 19 -14.67 -13.84 -16.32
C ASP A 19 -13.63 -13.13 -15.43
N LYS A 20 -13.84 -11.82 -15.18
CA LYS A 20 -12.96 -11.03 -14.31
C LYS A 20 -13.04 -11.46 -12.86
N ARG A 21 -14.24 -11.78 -12.38
CA ARG A 21 -14.47 -12.25 -11.00
C ARG A 21 -13.92 -13.66 -10.79
N GLU A 22 -14.04 -14.52 -11.81
CA GLU A 22 -13.44 -15.85 -11.80
C GLU A 22 -11.91 -15.76 -11.74
N LEU A 23 -11.29 -14.84 -12.48
CA LEU A 23 -9.84 -14.60 -12.41
C LEU A 23 -9.41 -14.11 -11.02
N GLU A 24 -10.09 -13.10 -10.46
CA GLU A 24 -9.84 -12.59 -9.11
C GLU A 24 -9.95 -13.70 -8.05
N GLN A 25 -11.01 -14.49 -8.11
CA GLN A 25 -11.26 -15.59 -7.17
C GLN A 25 -10.22 -16.70 -7.33
N ALA A 26 -9.92 -17.11 -8.57
CA ALA A 26 -8.93 -18.16 -8.83
C ALA A 26 -7.53 -17.78 -8.33
N ILE A 27 -7.13 -16.51 -8.47
CA ILE A 27 -5.86 -16.01 -7.95
C ILE A 27 -5.88 -15.97 -6.42
N ALA A 28 -6.96 -15.49 -5.80
CA ALA A 28 -7.08 -15.45 -4.34
C ALA A 28 -6.99 -16.84 -3.71
N GLU A 29 -7.71 -17.82 -4.26
CA GLU A 29 -7.70 -19.21 -3.78
C GLU A 29 -6.33 -19.87 -3.97
N ARG A 30 -5.71 -19.72 -5.15
CA ARG A 30 -4.41 -20.32 -5.45
C ARG A 30 -3.27 -19.67 -4.67
N ALA A 31 -3.30 -18.35 -4.49
CA ALA A 31 -2.31 -17.65 -3.67
C ALA A 31 -2.44 -18.01 -2.19
N GLY A 32 -3.67 -18.24 -1.71
CA GLY A 32 -3.93 -18.70 -0.35
C GLY A 32 -3.43 -20.13 -0.09
N ALA A 33 -3.32 -20.96 -1.13
CA ALA A 33 -2.75 -22.30 -1.00
C ALA A 33 -1.21 -22.30 -0.87
N LEU A 34 -0.53 -21.16 -1.02
CA LEU A 34 0.92 -21.06 -0.93
C LEU A 34 1.41 -20.96 0.52
N ASP A 35 2.51 -21.65 0.82
CA ASP A 35 3.11 -21.64 2.15
C ASP A 35 3.73 -20.28 2.51
N GLY A 36 3.20 -19.69 3.58
CA GLY A 36 3.67 -18.40 4.09
C GLY A 36 3.11 -17.19 3.34
N VAL A 37 2.04 -17.37 2.55
CA VAL A 37 1.29 -16.28 1.93
C VAL A 37 -0.06 -16.13 2.64
N GLN A 38 -0.46 -14.88 2.87
CA GLN A 38 -1.79 -14.53 3.34
C GLN A 38 -2.49 -13.70 2.26
N VAL A 39 -3.75 -14.01 1.97
CA VAL A 39 -4.51 -13.32 0.93
C VAL A 39 -5.66 -12.53 1.56
N LEU A 40 -5.68 -11.23 1.29
CA LEU A 40 -6.73 -10.31 1.71
C LEU A 40 -7.52 -9.82 0.49
N CYS A 41 -8.75 -10.27 0.36
CA CYS A 41 -9.68 -9.78 -0.65
C CYS A 41 -10.36 -8.52 -0.16
N ILE A 42 -10.26 -7.44 -0.94
CA ILE A 42 -10.83 -6.13 -0.62
C ILE A 42 -11.74 -5.65 -1.76
N PRO A 43 -12.69 -4.75 -1.48
CA PRO A 43 -13.42 -4.05 -2.53
C PRO A 43 -12.48 -3.19 -3.38
N HIS A 44 -13.01 -2.57 -4.42
CA HIS A 44 -12.22 -1.78 -5.36
C HIS A 44 -11.41 -0.67 -4.65
N LEU A 45 -10.08 -0.78 -4.68
CA LEU A 45 -9.13 0.02 -3.89
C LEU A 45 -9.41 1.53 -3.90
N TYR A 46 -9.71 2.07 -5.09
CA TYR A 46 -9.88 3.50 -5.27
C TYR A 46 -11.18 4.06 -4.65
N ASP A 47 -12.20 3.22 -4.48
CA ASP A 47 -13.49 3.66 -3.93
C ASP A 47 -13.52 3.61 -2.40
N LEU A 48 -12.54 2.93 -1.77
CA LEU A 48 -12.46 2.80 -0.32
C LEU A 48 -12.38 4.17 0.37
N ALA A 49 -13.05 4.26 1.52
CA ALA A 49 -13.00 5.43 2.39
C ALA A 49 -11.73 5.41 3.24
N LYS A 50 -11.13 6.58 3.50
CA LYS A 50 -9.85 6.71 4.25
C LYS A 50 -9.89 6.06 5.64
N ASP A 51 -11.06 6.06 6.27
CA ASP A 51 -11.32 5.52 7.61
C ASP A 51 -12.03 4.16 7.58
N GLY A 52 -12.09 3.52 6.41
CA GLY A 52 -12.63 2.16 6.24
C GLY A 52 -11.77 1.09 6.90
N GLU A 53 -12.40 -0.05 7.21
CA GLU A 53 -11.77 -1.21 7.85
C GLU A 53 -10.55 -1.72 7.07
N THR A 54 -10.61 -1.65 5.75
CA THR A 54 -9.55 -2.04 4.83
C THR A 54 -8.28 -1.25 5.09
N TYR A 55 -8.32 0.09 5.09
CA TYR A 55 -7.11 0.87 5.34
C TYR A 55 -6.64 0.78 6.79
N LEU A 56 -7.55 0.64 7.75
CA LEU A 56 -7.17 0.39 9.14
C LEU A 56 -6.38 -0.93 9.28
N THR A 57 -6.78 -1.96 8.55
CA THR A 57 -6.09 -3.26 8.48
C THR A 57 -4.75 -3.13 7.78
N LEU A 58 -4.73 -2.53 6.58
CA LEU A 58 -3.51 -2.42 5.78
C LEU A 58 -2.41 -1.58 6.45
N ARG A 59 -2.78 -0.57 7.27
CA ARG A 59 -1.83 0.23 8.06
C ARG A 59 -1.13 -0.57 9.16
N GLN A 60 -1.75 -1.66 9.64
CA GLN A 60 -1.17 -2.54 10.67
C GLN A 60 -0.22 -3.60 10.07
N LEU A 61 -0.09 -3.67 8.75
CA LEU A 61 0.81 -4.60 8.08
C LEU A 61 2.20 -3.99 7.91
N ASP A 62 3.18 -4.48 8.66
CA ASP A 62 4.57 -3.98 8.61
C ASP A 62 5.45 -4.72 7.58
N GLY A 63 4.93 -5.77 6.95
CA GLY A 63 5.64 -6.59 5.97
C GLY A 63 5.62 -6.04 4.54
N ASP A 64 6.34 -6.72 3.65
CA ASP A 64 6.21 -6.48 2.21
C ASP A 64 4.81 -6.89 1.74
N LEU A 65 4.26 -6.13 0.79
CA LEU A 65 2.90 -6.29 0.32
C LEU A 65 2.88 -6.56 -1.17
N VAL A 66 2.01 -7.45 -1.59
CA VAL A 66 1.66 -7.63 -3.00
C VAL A 66 0.24 -7.13 -3.19
N LEU A 67 0.01 -6.20 -4.08
CA LEU A 67 -1.32 -5.73 -4.45
C LEU A 67 -1.61 -6.14 -5.88
N ILE A 68 -2.72 -6.82 -6.11
CA ILE A 68 -3.22 -7.16 -7.45
C ILE A 68 -4.50 -6.35 -7.69
N THR A 69 -4.54 -5.58 -8.76
CA THR A 69 -5.64 -4.65 -9.02
C THR A 69 -5.87 -4.42 -10.52
N TRP A 70 -7.04 -3.87 -10.87
CA TRP A 70 -7.38 -3.42 -12.23
C TRP A 70 -6.95 -1.97 -12.51
N LEU A 71 -6.37 -1.31 -11.52
CA LEU A 71 -5.76 0.00 -11.67
C LEU A 71 -4.34 -0.15 -12.18
N PHE A 72 -3.81 0.90 -12.82
CA PHE A 72 -2.40 0.89 -13.20
C PHE A 72 -1.51 0.89 -11.94
N THR A 73 -0.36 0.23 -12.04
CA THR A 73 0.59 -0.01 -10.94
C THR A 73 0.96 1.26 -10.19
N ARG A 74 1.36 2.30 -10.92
CA ARG A 74 1.71 3.62 -10.38
C ARG A 74 0.52 4.29 -9.67
N ALA A 75 -0.68 4.22 -10.24
CA ALA A 75 -1.88 4.75 -9.58
C ALA A 75 -2.19 4.02 -8.26
N ALA A 76 -2.13 2.70 -8.29
CA ALA A 76 -2.41 1.84 -7.14
C ALA A 76 -1.46 2.11 -5.97
N HIS A 77 -0.16 2.23 -6.25
CA HIS A 77 0.86 2.53 -5.26
C HIS A 77 0.58 3.86 -4.53
N TRP A 78 0.29 4.92 -5.29
CA TRP A 78 0.06 6.24 -4.68
C TRP A 78 -1.30 6.38 -3.98
N ILE A 79 -2.30 5.56 -4.33
CA ILE A 79 -3.53 5.44 -3.53
C ILE A 79 -3.21 4.87 -2.15
N LEU A 80 -2.38 3.82 -2.08
CA LEU A 80 -1.94 3.24 -0.82
C LEU A 80 -1.16 4.25 0.03
N ASP A 81 -0.18 4.93 -0.57
CA ASP A 81 0.66 5.93 0.10
C ASP A 81 -0.17 7.06 0.73
N ARG A 82 -1.12 7.60 -0.05
CA ARG A 82 -2.09 8.62 0.40
C ARG A 82 -2.89 8.18 1.62
N ASN A 83 -3.24 6.91 1.69
CA ASN A 83 -4.03 6.35 2.79
C ASN A 83 -3.16 5.80 3.93
N GLY A 84 -1.86 6.13 3.98
CA GLY A 84 -0.95 5.75 5.07
C GLY A 84 -0.29 4.39 4.89
N VAL A 85 -0.54 3.70 3.78
CA VAL A 85 0.13 2.45 3.42
C VAL A 85 1.32 2.79 2.50
N ARG A 86 2.32 3.48 3.07
CA ARG A 86 3.54 3.94 2.38
C ARG A 86 4.59 2.85 2.21
N GLY A 87 5.26 2.74 1.08
CA GLY A 87 6.40 1.82 0.89
C GLY A 87 7.18 2.14 -0.37
N GLN A 88 8.24 1.40 -0.64
CA GLN A 88 9.03 1.51 -1.87
C GLN A 88 8.37 0.72 -3.01
N PHE A 89 8.64 1.10 -4.26
CA PHE A 89 8.20 0.33 -5.43
C PHE A 89 8.94 -1.02 -5.49
N GLY A 90 8.18 -2.10 -5.64
CA GLY A 90 8.72 -3.43 -5.90
C GLY A 90 8.86 -3.71 -7.40
N ALA A 91 9.94 -4.38 -7.79
CA ALA A 91 10.14 -4.82 -9.17
C ALA A 91 9.22 -6.01 -9.49
N VAL A 92 8.39 -5.86 -10.52
CA VAL A 92 7.44 -6.86 -11.01
C VAL A 92 7.86 -7.27 -12.43
N GLU A 93 7.94 -8.57 -12.68
CA GLU A 93 8.33 -9.12 -14.00
C GLU A 93 7.10 -9.40 -14.88
N LEU A 94 5.92 -9.53 -14.27
CA LEU A 94 4.66 -9.68 -14.99
C LEU A 94 4.18 -8.31 -15.51
N VAL A 95 4.76 -7.90 -16.64
CA VAL A 95 4.39 -6.67 -17.35
C VAL A 95 3.50 -7.03 -18.54
N GLN A 96 2.55 -6.16 -18.86
CA GLN A 96 1.75 -6.30 -20.08
C GLN A 96 2.64 -6.01 -21.29
N ASP A 97 2.68 -6.90 -22.28
CA ASP A 97 3.24 -6.62 -23.60
C ASP A 97 2.39 -5.51 -24.26
N MET A 98 2.70 -4.25 -24.01
CA MET A 98 2.22 -3.16 -24.84
C MET A 98 3.26 -2.98 -25.94
N ASP A 99 2.82 -2.98 -27.20
CA ASP A 99 3.70 -2.72 -28.34
C ASP A 99 4.56 -1.47 -28.04
N ASP A 100 5.88 -1.66 -28.00
CA ASP A 100 6.92 -0.67 -27.67
C ASP A 100 6.99 0.48 -28.71
N ASP A 101 5.92 1.25 -28.87
CA ASP A 101 5.92 2.49 -29.66
C ASP A 101 6.09 3.76 -28.79
N ASP A 102 6.14 3.61 -27.47
CA ASP A 102 6.46 4.73 -26.56
C ASP A 102 7.95 4.66 -26.19
N GLU A 103 8.76 5.51 -26.82
CA GLU A 103 10.15 5.76 -26.47
C GLU A 103 10.28 5.91 -24.95
N ASP A 104 11.16 5.12 -24.32
CA ASP A 104 11.56 5.23 -22.91
C ASP A 104 11.67 6.71 -22.52
N SER A 105 10.66 7.25 -21.84
CA SER A 105 10.73 8.58 -21.24
C SER A 105 11.59 8.44 -20.00
N GLN A 106 12.91 8.30 -20.17
CA GLN A 106 13.84 8.30 -19.04
C GLN A 106 13.54 9.52 -18.19
N LEU A 107 12.99 9.30 -16.99
CA LEU A 107 12.71 10.34 -16.03
C LEU A 107 14.06 10.95 -15.68
N GLU A 108 14.35 12.12 -16.26
CA GLU A 108 15.53 12.89 -15.91
C GLU A 108 15.59 12.99 -14.37
N PRO A 109 16.69 12.54 -13.75
CA PRO A 109 16.87 12.65 -12.31
C PRO A 109 16.83 14.14 -11.97
N HIS A 110 15.73 14.56 -11.35
CA HIS A 110 15.56 15.91 -10.86
C HIS A 110 15.83 15.87 -9.36
N ASP A 111 16.77 16.70 -8.90
CA ASP A 111 17.27 16.69 -7.52
C ASP A 111 16.22 17.11 -6.46
N GLU A 112 15.02 17.51 -6.89
CA GLU A 112 13.97 18.10 -6.04
C GLU A 112 12.66 17.29 -6.07
N ARG A 113 12.71 15.96 -5.98
CA ARG A 113 11.48 15.15 -5.82
C ARG A 113 11.00 15.13 -4.37
N VAL A 114 9.69 15.14 -4.16
CA VAL A 114 9.10 15.06 -2.80
C VAL A 114 9.53 13.79 -2.06
N THR A 115 9.73 12.67 -2.77
CA THR A 115 10.23 11.43 -2.16
C THR A 115 11.64 11.53 -1.59
N LEU A 116 12.46 12.47 -2.07
CA LEU A 116 13.80 12.71 -1.51
C LEU A 116 13.72 13.47 -0.17
N ALA A 117 12.81 14.43 -0.07
CA ALA A 117 12.56 15.17 1.17
C ALA A 117 11.79 14.33 2.22
N GLN A 118 10.93 13.42 1.77
CA GLN A 118 10.12 12.54 2.62
C GLN A 118 10.31 11.07 2.20
N PRO A 119 11.39 10.39 2.66
CA PRO A 119 11.66 9.02 2.28
C PRO A 119 10.53 8.08 2.74
N ARG A 120 10.21 7.09 1.90
CA ARG A 120 9.22 6.08 2.23
C ARG A 120 9.84 4.97 3.07
N PRO A 121 9.04 4.28 3.92
CA PRO A 121 9.55 3.16 4.70
C PRO A 121 10.19 2.09 3.82
N GLU A 122 11.17 1.38 4.36
CA GLU A 122 11.91 0.33 3.66
C GLU A 122 11.02 -0.80 3.12
N ARG A 123 9.80 -1.00 3.64
CA ARG A 123 8.90 -2.05 3.14
C ARG A 123 8.62 -1.87 1.65
N THR A 124 8.53 -2.99 0.93
CA THR A 124 8.32 -2.97 -0.53
C THR A 124 6.88 -3.31 -0.85
N ILE A 125 6.27 -2.54 -1.75
CA ILE A 125 4.91 -2.76 -2.27
C ILE A 125 5.03 -3.14 -3.74
N TYR A 126 4.71 -4.39 -4.04
CA TYR A 126 4.66 -4.95 -5.39
C TYR A 126 3.24 -4.80 -5.91
N THR A 127 3.05 -4.04 -6.99
CA THR A 127 1.74 -3.84 -7.60
C THR A 127 1.64 -4.58 -8.92
N LEU A 128 0.74 -5.56 -9.03
CA LEU A 128 0.44 -6.29 -10.25
C LEU A 128 -0.87 -5.80 -10.85
N ASP A 129 -0.90 -5.72 -12.17
CA ASP A 129 -2.07 -5.35 -12.95
C ASP A 129 -2.78 -6.62 -13.46
N PHE A 130 -4.08 -6.76 -13.19
CA PHE A 130 -4.90 -7.85 -13.74
C PHE A 130 -4.95 -7.88 -15.27
N ARG A 131 -4.58 -6.78 -15.94
CA ARG A 131 -4.50 -6.69 -17.40
C ARG A 131 -3.24 -7.32 -17.99
N ALA A 132 -2.24 -7.64 -17.17
CA ALA A 132 -0.96 -8.17 -17.65
C ALA A 132 -1.09 -9.57 -18.27
N ASP A 133 -1.90 -10.46 -17.69
CA ASP A 133 -2.19 -11.78 -18.26
C ASP A 133 -3.63 -12.19 -17.90
N THR A 134 -4.20 -13.11 -18.68
CA THR A 134 -5.52 -13.71 -18.42
C THR A 134 -5.42 -15.02 -17.63
N ARG A 135 -4.23 -15.62 -17.54
CA ARG A 135 -4.00 -16.90 -16.88
C ARG A 135 -3.71 -16.68 -15.40
N PRO A 136 -4.47 -17.30 -14.48
CA PRO A 136 -4.18 -17.22 -13.04
C PRO A 136 -2.77 -17.68 -12.68
N GLN A 137 -2.20 -18.64 -13.43
CA GLN A 137 -0.89 -19.22 -13.13
C GLN A 137 0.24 -18.20 -13.19
N ALA A 138 0.22 -17.27 -14.15
CA ALA A 138 1.28 -16.26 -14.30
C ALA A 138 1.39 -15.37 -13.05
N PHE A 139 0.26 -15.00 -12.45
CA PHE A 139 0.23 -14.25 -11.20
C PHE A 139 0.77 -15.07 -10.03
N ILE A 140 0.47 -16.37 -9.98
CA ILE A 140 0.96 -17.25 -8.90
C ILE A 140 2.47 -17.44 -8.98
N ASP A 141 3.00 -17.64 -10.19
CA ASP A 141 4.44 -17.78 -10.41
C ASP A 141 5.18 -16.49 -9.99
N GLU A 142 4.59 -15.33 -10.30
CA GLU A 142 5.12 -14.03 -9.88
C GLU A 142 5.03 -13.81 -8.36
N ILE A 143 3.91 -14.18 -7.72
CA ILE A 143 3.78 -14.14 -6.25
C ILE A 143 4.81 -15.04 -5.57
N GLN A 144 5.09 -16.22 -6.13
CA GLN A 144 6.12 -17.12 -5.61
C GLN A 144 7.52 -16.50 -5.73
N ARG A 145 7.83 -15.90 -6.88
CA ARG A 145 9.09 -15.17 -7.10
C ARG A 145 9.24 -14.04 -6.06
N ILE A 146 8.21 -13.23 -5.89
CA ILE A 146 8.19 -12.13 -4.90
C ILE A 146 8.31 -12.67 -3.48
N ALA A 147 7.66 -13.79 -3.14
CA ALA A 147 7.78 -14.40 -1.81
C ALA A 147 9.20 -14.86 -1.49
N ILE A 148 9.93 -15.39 -2.48
CA ILE A 148 11.34 -15.76 -2.34
C ILE A 148 12.19 -14.48 -2.16
N LEU A 149 11.96 -13.47 -3.00
CA LEU A 149 12.67 -12.20 -2.94
C LEU A 149 12.46 -11.48 -1.60
N SER A 150 11.22 -11.39 -1.13
CA SER A 150 10.86 -10.77 0.14
C SER A 150 11.50 -11.50 1.33
N LYS A 151 11.51 -12.84 1.33
CA LYS A 151 12.22 -13.62 2.35
C LYS A 151 13.73 -13.36 2.34
N ALA A 152 14.35 -13.28 1.16
CA ALA A 152 15.77 -12.95 1.04
C ALA A 152 16.08 -11.54 1.54
N THR A 153 15.28 -10.54 1.17
CA THR A 153 15.43 -9.15 1.62
C THR A 153 15.19 -9.01 3.12
N ALA A 154 14.18 -9.68 3.67
CA ALA A 154 13.91 -9.70 5.10
C ALA A 154 15.07 -10.33 5.89
N ALA A 155 15.66 -11.41 5.39
CA ALA A 155 16.86 -12.04 5.98
C ALA A 155 18.10 -11.13 5.90
N ALA A 156 18.22 -10.32 4.85
CA ALA A 156 19.30 -9.33 4.73
C ALA A 156 19.10 -8.11 5.65
N ARG A 157 17.85 -7.69 5.89
CA ARG A 157 17.49 -6.56 6.78
C ARG A 157 17.68 -6.90 8.25
N ASN A 158 17.34 -8.12 8.65
CA ASN A 158 17.62 -8.67 9.97
C ASN A 158 18.62 -9.82 9.80
N PRO A 159 19.92 -9.54 9.61
CA PRO A 159 20.91 -10.59 9.80
C PRO A 159 20.73 -11.01 11.25
N ALA A 160 20.22 -12.22 11.50
CA ALA A 160 20.11 -12.72 12.85
C ALA A 160 21.53 -12.60 13.43
N THR A 161 21.75 -11.66 14.35
CA THR A 161 22.96 -11.66 15.16
C THR A 161 22.92 -13.03 15.83
N PRO A 162 23.82 -13.97 15.50
CA PRO A 162 23.79 -15.24 16.19
C PRO A 162 23.95 -14.89 17.66
N LEU A 163 22.93 -15.18 18.47
CA LEU A 163 23.03 -15.05 19.92
C LEU A 163 24.24 -15.88 20.29
N THR A 164 25.34 -15.21 20.62
CA THR A 164 26.55 -15.92 21.00
C THR A 164 26.23 -16.70 22.27
N LEU A 165 26.91 -17.83 22.46
CA LEU A 165 26.73 -18.64 23.67
C LEU A 165 26.92 -17.78 24.94
N GLU A 166 27.75 -16.74 24.85
CA GLU A 166 27.95 -15.72 25.87
C GLU A 166 26.70 -14.85 26.14
N MET A 167 25.97 -14.40 25.12
CA MET A 167 24.73 -13.63 25.27
C MET A 167 23.61 -14.46 25.91
N LEU A 168 23.53 -15.76 25.60
CA LEU A 168 22.61 -16.70 26.26
C LEU A 168 22.98 -16.90 27.75
N GLY A 169 24.27 -17.00 28.05
CA GLY A 169 24.77 -17.09 29.44
C GLY A 169 24.43 -15.86 30.29
N HIS A 170 24.45 -14.66 29.72
CA HIS A 170 24.07 -13.42 30.42
C HIS A 170 22.55 -13.30 30.65
N PHE A 171 21.73 -13.98 29.83
CA PHE A 171 20.28 -14.06 30.04
C PHE A 171 19.93 -15.08 31.13
N GLU A 172 20.64 -16.21 31.18
CA GLU A 172 20.47 -17.22 32.24
C GLU A 172 21.02 -16.75 33.59
N GLN A 173 22.04 -15.88 33.59
CA GLN A 173 22.63 -15.30 34.78
C GLN A 173 22.77 -13.78 34.62
N PRO A 174 21.68 -13.01 34.83
CA PRO A 174 21.75 -11.56 34.79
C PRO A 174 22.61 -11.07 35.95
N THR A 175 23.81 -10.55 35.67
CA THR A 175 24.74 -10.03 36.67
C THR A 175 24.53 -8.54 36.98
N ASN A 176 23.43 -7.94 36.51
CA ASN A 176 23.21 -6.49 36.58
C ASN A 176 22.17 -6.14 37.64
N ASP A 177 22.61 -5.52 38.74
CA ASP A 177 21.78 -5.16 39.90
C ASP A 177 20.96 -3.86 39.69
N THR A 178 20.76 -3.42 38.44
CA THR A 178 20.08 -2.16 38.13
C THR A 178 18.54 -2.28 38.07
N PHE A 179 17.97 -3.44 38.38
CA PHE A 179 16.52 -3.60 38.46
C PHE A 179 15.96 -3.03 39.77
N VAL A 180 15.68 -1.73 39.77
CA VAL A 180 14.79 -1.10 40.75
C VAL A 180 13.35 -1.54 40.45
N GLY A 181 12.90 -2.54 41.19
CA GLY A 181 11.59 -3.17 41.01
C GLY A 181 10.43 -2.19 41.07
N SER A 182 9.40 -2.46 40.26
CA SER A 182 8.07 -1.86 40.41
C SER A 182 7.40 -2.44 41.66
N SER A 183 7.82 -1.96 42.83
CA SER A 183 7.06 -2.11 44.06
C SER A 183 5.96 -1.05 44.11
N ASN A 184 4.72 -1.53 44.26
CA ASN A 184 3.53 -0.83 44.75
C ASN A 184 2.97 0.35 43.94
N LEU A 185 1.95 0.07 43.12
CA LEU A 185 0.86 1.00 42.81
C LEU A 185 -0.49 0.27 42.97
N THR A 186 -0.84 -0.05 44.21
CA THR A 186 -2.25 -0.12 44.63
C THR A 186 -2.75 1.31 44.82
N GLY A 187 -3.38 1.86 43.78
CA GLY A 187 -4.03 3.17 43.81
C GLY A 187 -5.44 3.07 43.25
N THR A 188 -6.41 3.10 44.15
CA THR A 188 -7.86 3.19 43.89
C THR A 188 -8.28 4.62 43.55
N GLY A 189 -9.15 4.77 42.55
CA GLY A 189 -9.90 6.00 42.20
C GLY A 189 -9.40 6.67 40.91
N SER A 190 -10.21 7.20 40.00
CA SER A 190 -11.67 7.28 39.86
C SER A 190 -11.97 7.47 38.37
N SER A 191 -13.21 7.17 37.99
CA SER A 191 -13.92 7.55 36.77
C SER A 191 -13.40 8.81 36.07
N ASP A 192 -13.08 8.68 34.77
CA ASP A 192 -13.57 9.58 33.75
C ASP A 192 -13.64 8.85 32.40
N ALA A 193 -14.80 8.97 31.77
CA ALA A 193 -15.12 8.43 30.47
C ALA A 193 -14.46 9.29 29.38
N ASP A 194 -13.78 8.68 28.40
CA ASP A 194 -13.84 9.19 27.04
C ASP A 194 -13.55 8.09 26.00
N LYS A 195 -14.47 8.01 25.03
CA LYS A 195 -14.42 7.41 23.68
C LYS A 195 -13.73 6.05 23.51
N SER A 196 -14.59 5.03 23.46
CA SER A 196 -14.37 3.83 22.68
C SER A 196 -14.18 4.17 21.19
N VAL A 197 -12.92 4.29 20.76
CA VAL A 197 -12.56 4.02 19.38
C VAL A 197 -12.82 2.52 19.16
N PRO A 198 -13.57 2.09 18.13
CA PRO A 198 -13.68 0.67 17.85
C PRO A 198 -12.27 0.17 17.54
N ALA A 199 -11.73 -0.69 18.40
CA ALA A 199 -10.49 -1.38 18.14
C ALA A 199 -10.73 -2.23 16.88
N ALA A 200 -10.14 -1.82 15.76
CA ALA A 200 -10.10 -2.65 14.57
C ALA A 200 -9.59 -4.05 14.97
N PRO A 201 -10.17 -5.15 14.45
CA PRO A 201 -9.69 -6.47 14.77
C PRO A 201 -8.20 -6.53 14.46
N ALA A 202 -7.39 -6.97 15.43
CA ALA A 202 -5.97 -7.16 15.19
C ALA A 202 -5.79 -8.05 13.95
N VAL A 203 -4.85 -7.73 13.07
CA VAL A 203 -4.57 -8.49 11.83
C VAL A 203 -4.49 -10.01 12.06
N SER A 204 -4.03 -10.44 13.24
CA SER A 204 -3.97 -11.86 13.62
C SER A 204 -5.34 -12.57 13.70
N THR A 205 -6.42 -11.83 13.93
CA THR A 205 -7.80 -12.35 13.98
C THR A 205 -8.45 -12.41 12.60
N LEU A 206 -8.00 -11.58 11.65
CA LEU A 206 -8.58 -11.52 10.29
C LEU A 206 -8.37 -12.81 9.50
N PHE A 207 -7.21 -13.44 9.66
CA PHE A 207 -6.89 -14.68 8.96
C PHE A 207 -7.31 -15.93 9.73
N GLY A 208 -7.42 -15.88 11.07
CA GLY A 208 -7.85 -17.03 11.86
C GLY A 208 -7.06 -18.31 11.54
N ALA A 209 -7.76 -19.36 11.09
CA ALA A 209 -7.16 -20.61 10.57
C ALA A 209 -7.08 -20.66 9.03
N SER A 210 -7.62 -19.66 8.33
CA SER A 210 -7.62 -19.55 6.87
C SER A 210 -6.42 -18.74 6.38
N SER A 211 -5.88 -19.06 5.22
CA SER A 211 -4.91 -18.22 4.53
C SER A 211 -5.57 -17.10 3.71
N VAL A 212 -6.88 -17.18 3.49
CA VAL A 212 -7.67 -16.19 2.74
C VAL A 212 -8.69 -15.53 3.66
N ALA A 213 -8.70 -14.20 3.66
CA ALA A 213 -9.67 -13.36 4.36
C ALA A 213 -10.30 -12.36 3.38
N THR A 214 -11.56 -11.99 3.61
CA THR A 214 -12.28 -10.99 2.81
C THR A 214 -12.82 -9.91 3.74
N ILE A 215 -12.57 -8.64 3.38
CA ILE A 215 -13.20 -7.50 4.05
C ILE A 215 -14.38 -7.05 3.19
N GLU A 216 -15.59 -7.11 3.75
CA GLU A 216 -16.79 -6.66 3.05
C GLU A 216 -17.08 -5.20 3.41
N GLU A 217 -16.79 -4.29 2.47
CA GLU A 217 -17.26 -2.91 2.53
C GLU A 217 -18.09 -2.58 1.28
N HIS A 218 -18.97 -1.59 1.42
CA HIS A 218 -19.80 -1.10 0.33
C HIS A 218 -19.43 0.35 -0.03
N PRO A 219 -18.26 0.58 -0.64
CA PRO A 219 -17.83 1.91 -0.99
C PRO A 219 -18.67 2.51 -2.13
N ALA A 220 -18.92 3.82 -2.06
CA ALA A 220 -19.49 4.57 -3.17
C ALA A 220 -18.41 4.88 -4.21
N ARG A 221 -18.78 4.98 -5.49
CA ARG A 221 -17.84 5.39 -6.55
C ARG A 221 -17.29 6.79 -6.28
N ARG A 222 -15.97 6.94 -6.31
CA ARG A 222 -15.29 8.21 -6.02
C ARG A 222 -14.63 8.82 -7.26
N TRP A 223 -14.31 10.11 -7.17
CA TRP A 223 -13.54 10.83 -8.17
C TRP A 223 -12.62 11.83 -7.47
N TYR A 224 -11.31 11.57 -7.47
CA TYR A 224 -10.31 12.43 -6.85
C TYR A 224 -8.92 12.26 -7.49
N PRO A 225 -8.08 13.30 -7.46
CA PRO A 225 -6.69 13.18 -7.89
C PRO A 225 -5.85 12.41 -6.87
N VAL A 226 -4.84 11.72 -7.36
CA VAL A 226 -3.77 11.08 -6.58
C VAL A 226 -2.44 11.71 -7.00
N ILE A 227 -1.56 12.02 -6.06
CA ILE A 227 -0.25 12.63 -6.35
C ILE A 227 0.81 11.55 -6.35
N ASP A 228 1.56 11.48 -7.43
CA ASP A 228 2.79 10.73 -7.54
C ASP A 228 3.96 11.54 -6.99
N PHE A 229 4.41 11.22 -5.78
CA PHE A 229 5.49 11.96 -5.13
C PHE A 229 6.89 11.62 -5.65
N SER A 230 7.07 10.51 -6.40
CA SER A 230 8.37 10.24 -7.03
C SER A 230 8.61 11.16 -8.23
N ARG A 231 7.54 11.73 -8.79
CA ARG A 231 7.61 12.72 -9.88
C ARG A 231 7.32 14.14 -9.44
N CYS A 232 6.53 14.34 -8.38
CA CYS A 232 6.19 15.67 -7.91
C CYS A 232 7.44 16.43 -7.46
N THR A 233 7.63 17.65 -7.99
CA THR A 233 8.69 18.60 -7.60
C THR A 233 8.19 19.67 -6.63
N ASN A 234 7.00 19.49 -6.06
CA ASN A 234 6.39 20.47 -5.16
C ASN A 234 6.19 21.88 -5.76
N CYS A 235 6.00 22.00 -7.09
CA CYS A 235 5.86 23.27 -7.82
C CYS A 235 4.58 24.09 -7.54
N MET A 236 3.63 23.56 -6.77
CA MET A 236 2.35 24.20 -6.37
C MET A 236 1.35 24.59 -7.49
N GLU A 237 1.65 24.36 -8.77
CA GLU A 237 0.72 24.74 -9.85
C GLU A 237 -0.68 24.09 -9.72
N CYS A 238 -0.75 22.87 -9.16
CA CYS A 238 -2.02 22.16 -9.02
C CYS A 238 -2.96 22.77 -7.97
N ILE A 239 -2.44 23.36 -6.89
CA ILE A 239 -3.26 24.05 -5.89
C ILE A 239 -3.74 25.39 -6.44
N ASP A 240 -2.88 26.15 -7.10
CA ASP A 240 -3.23 27.44 -7.72
C ASP A 240 -4.28 27.28 -8.82
N PHE A 241 -4.20 26.18 -9.58
CA PHE A 241 -5.17 25.86 -10.62
C PHE A 241 -6.53 25.41 -10.06
N CYS A 242 -6.56 24.73 -8.91
CA CYS A 242 -7.76 24.05 -8.43
C CYS A 242 -8.70 24.99 -7.65
N LEU A 243 -9.72 25.51 -8.34
CA LEU A 243 -10.76 26.35 -7.73
C LEU A 243 -11.70 25.60 -6.76
N PHE A 244 -11.60 24.28 -6.65
CA PHE A 244 -12.49 23.47 -5.81
C PHE A 244 -11.91 23.16 -4.42
N GLY A 245 -10.72 23.69 -4.11
CA GLY A 245 -10.07 23.48 -2.81
C GLY A 245 -9.72 22.01 -2.54
N VAL A 246 -9.35 21.26 -3.58
CA VAL A 246 -9.00 19.83 -3.46
C VAL A 246 -7.62 19.64 -2.83
N TYR A 247 -6.71 20.57 -3.09
CA TYR A 247 -5.34 20.53 -2.62
C TYR A 247 -5.14 21.43 -1.41
N GLY A 248 -4.18 21.05 -0.59
CA GLY A 248 -3.67 21.82 0.54
C GLY A 248 -2.17 21.61 0.69
N ILE A 249 -1.58 22.22 1.71
CA ILE A 249 -0.15 22.12 2.01
C ILE A 249 -0.01 21.58 3.43
N ASP A 250 0.86 20.59 3.63
CA ASP A 250 1.12 20.02 4.95
C ASP A 250 2.09 20.87 5.79
N THR A 251 2.43 20.39 6.99
CA THR A 251 3.35 21.09 7.91
C THR A 251 4.79 21.17 7.41
N LEU A 252 5.14 20.39 6.38
CA LEU A 252 6.46 20.35 5.75
C LEU A 252 6.44 21.09 4.41
N GLU A 253 5.48 21.99 4.22
CA GLU A 253 5.29 22.77 3.00
C GLU A 253 5.14 21.89 1.73
N THR A 254 4.64 20.68 1.89
CA THR A 254 4.47 19.72 0.80
C THR A 254 3.02 19.70 0.33
N ILE A 255 2.84 19.73 -0.99
CA ILE A 255 1.52 19.63 -1.63
C ILE A 255 0.83 18.30 -1.28
N VAL A 256 -0.43 18.37 -0.86
CA VAL A 256 -1.26 17.20 -0.55
C VAL A 256 -2.66 17.35 -1.13
N VAL A 257 -3.33 16.23 -1.40
CA VAL A 257 -4.77 16.25 -1.67
C VAL A 257 -5.49 16.30 -0.32
N GLU A 258 -6.01 17.45 0.07
CA GLU A 258 -6.64 17.64 1.37
C GLU A 258 -8.11 17.21 1.32
N GLN A 259 -8.90 17.84 0.44
CA GLN A 259 -10.33 17.61 0.28
C GLN A 259 -10.62 16.83 -1.01
N ALA A 260 -10.29 15.55 -1.03
CA ALA A 260 -10.43 14.68 -2.21
C ALA A 260 -11.84 14.71 -2.82
N ASP A 261 -12.88 14.67 -1.99
CA ASP A 261 -14.27 14.58 -2.45
C ASP A 261 -14.83 15.92 -2.95
N ASN A 262 -14.11 17.03 -2.79
CA ASN A 262 -14.46 18.31 -3.42
C ASN A 262 -14.15 18.34 -4.92
N CYS A 263 -13.42 17.34 -5.43
CA CYS A 263 -13.04 17.30 -6.84
C CYS A 263 -14.30 17.20 -7.72
N ARG A 264 -14.47 18.17 -8.63
CA ARG A 264 -15.56 18.14 -9.60
C ARG A 264 -15.49 16.84 -10.41
N LYS A 265 -16.55 16.03 -10.33
CA LYS A 265 -16.68 14.75 -11.03
C LYS A 265 -16.31 14.88 -12.51
N GLY A 266 -15.36 14.05 -12.95
CA GLY A 266 -14.90 13.99 -14.34
C GLY A 266 -13.96 15.11 -14.78
N CYS A 267 -13.51 16.00 -13.88
CA CYS A 267 -12.51 17.02 -14.21
C CYS A 267 -11.08 16.49 -13.97
N PRO A 268 -10.24 16.35 -15.02
CA PRO A 268 -8.84 15.95 -14.87
C PRO A 268 -7.87 17.14 -15.04
N ALA A 269 -8.36 18.39 -15.01
CA ALA A 269 -7.61 19.52 -15.56
C ALA A 269 -6.28 19.80 -14.82
N CYS A 270 -6.21 19.56 -13.52
CA CYS A 270 -4.95 19.65 -12.76
C CYS A 270 -3.88 18.64 -13.20
N SER A 271 -4.26 17.53 -13.85
CA SER A 271 -3.28 16.59 -14.45
C SER A 271 -2.60 17.13 -15.70
N ARG A 272 -3.24 18.07 -16.39
CA ARG A 272 -2.71 18.66 -17.63
C ARG A 272 -1.82 19.87 -17.40
N VAL A 273 -2.02 20.58 -16.28
CA VAL A 273 -1.17 21.71 -15.89
C VAL A 273 0.11 21.23 -15.22
N CYS A 274 0.09 20.08 -14.52
CA CYS A 274 1.27 19.58 -13.83
C CYS A 274 2.45 19.33 -14.79
N PRO A 275 3.58 20.05 -14.66
CA PRO A 275 4.69 19.97 -15.60
C PRO A 275 5.43 18.63 -15.52
N GLN A 276 5.28 17.90 -14.42
CA GLN A 276 5.90 16.60 -14.19
C GLN A 276 4.91 15.44 -14.36
N ASN A 277 3.69 15.71 -14.84
CA ASN A 277 2.61 14.72 -14.97
C ASN A 277 2.40 13.86 -13.70
N ALA A 278 2.61 14.45 -12.53
CA ALA A 278 2.55 13.77 -11.24
C ALA A 278 1.10 13.56 -10.73
N ILE A 279 0.12 14.26 -11.28
CA ILE A 279 -1.28 14.13 -10.86
C ILE A 279 -1.97 13.04 -11.67
N ILE A 280 -2.52 12.05 -10.97
CA ILE A 280 -3.15 10.86 -11.52
C ILE A 280 -4.65 10.88 -11.22
N PHE A 281 -5.47 10.48 -12.19
CA PHE A 281 -6.89 10.16 -12.00
C PHE A 281 -7.13 8.69 -12.38
N PRO A 282 -7.10 7.75 -11.43
CA PRO A 282 -7.06 6.30 -11.70
C PRO A 282 -8.21 5.76 -12.57
N GLN A 283 -9.38 6.40 -12.54
CA GLN A 283 -10.54 6.03 -13.37
C GLN A 283 -10.69 6.86 -14.65
N HIS A 284 -9.69 7.66 -15.02
CA HIS A 284 -9.73 8.42 -16.26
C HIS A 284 -9.51 7.49 -17.47
N LYS A 285 -10.14 7.81 -18.61
CA LYS A 285 -10.08 7.00 -19.83
C LYS A 285 -8.71 6.96 -20.52
N THR A 286 -7.92 8.01 -20.36
CA THR A 286 -6.58 8.13 -20.97
C THR A 286 -5.53 7.48 -20.06
N PRO A 287 -4.78 6.46 -20.52
CA PRO A 287 -3.79 5.74 -19.72
C PRO A 287 -2.77 6.63 -19.02
N ALA A 288 -2.21 7.63 -19.73
CA ALA A 288 -1.23 8.56 -19.17
C ALA A 288 -1.76 9.36 -17.95
N ILE A 289 -3.05 9.73 -17.96
CA ILE A 289 -3.71 10.41 -16.83
C ILE A 289 -4.14 9.41 -15.77
N ALA A 290 -4.47 8.17 -16.17
CA ALA A 290 -4.86 7.09 -15.28
C ALA A 290 -3.71 6.46 -14.50
N GLY A 291 -2.47 6.90 -14.77
CA GLY A 291 -1.28 6.43 -14.08
C GLY A 291 -0.70 5.16 -14.68
N ALA A 292 -0.84 4.97 -16.00
CA ALA A 292 -0.01 3.99 -16.71
C ALA A 292 1.49 4.29 -16.50
N PRO A 293 2.36 3.29 -16.67
CA PRO A 293 3.79 3.52 -16.87
C PRO A 293 3.99 4.53 -18.01
N VAL A 294 4.99 5.39 -17.87
CA VAL A 294 5.36 6.44 -18.83
C VAL A 294 6.85 6.33 -19.07
#